data_AF-A0A2P5F000-F1
#
_entry.id   AF-A0A2P5F000-F1
#
_cell.length_a   1.000
_cell.length_b   1.000
_cell.length_c   1.000
_cell.angle_alpha   90.00
_cell.angle_beta   90.00
_cell.angle_gamma   90.00
#
_symmetry.space_group_name_H-M   'P 1'
#
loop_
_entity.id
_entity.type
_entity.pdbx_description
1 polymer ?
#
loop_
_entity_poly.entity_id
_entity_poly.type
_entity_poly.pdbx_seq_one_letter_code
_entity_poly.pdbx_strand_id
1 'polypeptide(L)'
;MADFNRVLLAKLAWKLACNENRPWVKLLHYKYCNNLDFWEVQAKPSDSLVWKGILSVKDLVLRDSCFLVGDGTSIDVWKHPWIL
;
A
#
# COMPACT_ATOMS: atom_id res chain seq x y z
N MET A 1 -4.57 -14.31 18.17
CA MET A 1 -4.47 -13.67 16.85
C MET A 1 -3.65 -12.42 17.09
N ALA A 2 -2.39 -12.36 16.65
CA ALA A 2 -1.49 -11.29 17.08
C ALA A 2 -2.07 -9.92 16.68
N ASP A 3 -2.36 -9.09 17.68
CA ASP A 3 -2.83 -7.71 17.50
C ASP A 3 -1.70 -6.87 16.90
N PHE A 4 -1.53 -6.96 15.59
CA PHE A 4 -0.61 -6.07 14.89
C PHE A 4 -1.18 -4.65 14.92
N ASN A 5 -0.33 -3.69 15.27
CA ASN A 5 -0.69 -2.28 15.29
C ASN A 5 -1.10 -1.84 13.88
N ARG A 6 -2.42 -1.71 13.66
CA ARG A 6 -3.02 -1.32 12.36
C ARG A 6 -2.51 0.01 11.86
N VAL A 7 -2.27 0.97 12.76
CA VAL A 7 -1.74 2.31 12.42
C VAL A 7 -0.31 2.20 11.91
N LEU A 8 0.53 1.37 12.56
CA LEU A 8 1.89 1.13 12.10
C LEU A 8 1.91 0.43 10.74
N LEU A 9 1.08 -0.60 10.56
CA LEU A 9 0.96 -1.30 9.28
C LEU A 9 0.49 -0.35 8.17
N ALA A 10 -0.49 0.51 8.45
CA ALA A 10 -1.00 1.50 7.49
C ALA A 10 0.11 2.48 7.08
N LYS A 11 0.93 2.94 8.04
CA LYS A 11 2.10 3.79 7.77
C LYS A 11 3.15 3.08 6.92
N LEU A 12 3.38 1.78 7.12
CA LEU A 12 4.30 0.98 6.31
C LEU A 12 3.76 0.77 4.90
N ALA A 13 2.48 0.44 4.76
CA ALA A 13 1.79 0.31 3.48
C ALA A 13 1.85 1.62 2.67
N TRP A 14 1.57 2.75 3.31
CA TRP A 14 1.66 4.07 2.68
C TRP A 14 3.07 4.40 2.19
N LYS A 15 4.11 4.11 3.00
CA LYS A 15 5.51 4.31 2.58
C LYS A 15 5.91 3.43 1.40
N LEU A 16 5.33 2.23 1.31
CA LEU A 16 5.51 1.35 0.16
C LEU A 16 4.80 1.91 -1.08
N ALA A 17 3.56 2.39 -0.93
CA ALA A 17 2.77 2.98 -1.99
C ALA A 17 3.39 4.27 -2.56
N CYS A 18 3.91 5.15 -1.70
CA CYS A 18 4.60 6.38 -2.10
C CYS A 18 6.02 6.13 -2.66
N ASN A 19 6.43 4.86 -2.81
CA ASN A 19 7.74 4.47 -3.31
C ASN A 19 8.89 5.25 -2.64
N GLU A 20 8.81 5.38 -1.30
CA GLU A 20 9.80 6.15 -0.54
C GLU A 20 11.19 5.55 -0.73
N ASN A 21 12.22 6.38 -0.94
CA ASN A 21 13.58 5.95 -1.28
C ASN A 21 14.32 5.38 -0.05
N ARG A 22 13.73 4.37 0.61
CA ARG A 22 14.29 3.66 1.76
C ARG A 22 14.72 2.25 1.34
N PRO A 23 15.86 1.73 1.84
CA PRO A 23 16.35 0.40 1.47
C PRO A 23 15.33 -0.73 1.71
N TRP A 24 14.60 -0.67 2.83
CA TRP A 24 13.59 -1.68 3.15
C TRP A 24 12.37 -1.62 2.24
N VAL A 25 11.98 -0.44 1.74
CA VAL A 25 10.88 -0.28 0.77
C VAL A 25 11.28 -0.94 -0.54
N LYS A 26 12.48 -0.63 -1.05
CA LYS A 26 13.02 -1.26 -2.27
C LYS A 26 13.14 -2.78 -2.15
N LEU A 27 13.60 -3.26 -0.99
CA LEU A 27 13.74 -4.70 -0.74
C LEU A 27 12.38 -5.41 -0.72
N LEU A 28 11.37 -4.83 -0.06
CA LEU A 28 10.02 -5.38 -0.07
C LEU A 28 9.39 -5.31 -1.46
N HIS A 29 9.57 -4.20 -2.17
CA HIS A 29 9.08 -4.04 -3.54
C HIS A 29 9.71 -5.06 -4.49
N TYR A 30 11.03 -5.26 -4.41
CA TYR A 30 11.72 -6.27 -5.21
C TYR A 30 11.27 -7.69 -4.84
N LYS A 31 11.09 -7.96 -3.55
CA LYS A 31 10.72 -9.30 -3.06
C LYS A 31 9.26 -9.68 -3.37
N TYR A 32 8.34 -8.73 -3.29
CA TYR A 32 6.90 -9.01 -3.33
C TYR A 32 6.16 -8.34 -4.49
N CYS A 33 6.60 -7.17 -4.95
CA CYS A 33 5.93 -6.43 -6.03
C CYS A 33 6.48 -6.79 -7.42
N ASN A 34 7.75 -7.21 -7.57
CA ASN A 34 8.32 -7.69 -8.84
C ASN A 34 7.97 -6.82 -10.08
N ASN A 35 8.11 -5.50 -9.93
CA ASN A 35 7.73 -4.44 -10.90
C ASN A 35 6.24 -4.16 -11.11
N LEU A 36 5.34 -4.80 -10.35
CA LEU A 36 3.94 -4.40 -10.27
C LEU A 36 3.77 -3.26 -9.26
N ASP A 37 2.74 -2.44 -9.46
CA ASP A 37 2.36 -1.44 -8.47
C ASP A 37 1.94 -2.11 -7.16
N PHE A 38 2.28 -1.51 -6.01
CA PHE A 38 1.90 -2.02 -4.68
C PHE A 38 0.39 -2.32 -4.58
N TRP A 39 -0.43 -1.53 -5.26
CA TRP A 39 -1.87 -1.67 -5.28
C TRP A 39 -2.38 -2.90 -6.05
N GLU A 40 -1.61 -3.42 -6.99
CA GLU A 40 -1.97 -4.59 -7.80
C GLU A 40 -1.54 -5.91 -7.15
N VAL A 41 -0.66 -5.84 -6.14
CA VAL A 41 -0.15 -7.04 -5.47
C VAL A 41 -1.22 -7.69 -4.58
N GLN A 42 -1.32 -9.01 -4.71
CA GLN A 42 -2.17 -9.87 -3.87
C GLN A 42 -1.33 -10.74 -2.96
N ALA A 43 -1.87 -11.06 -1.78
CA ALA A 43 -1.22 -11.89 -0.79
C ALA A 43 -1.13 -13.35 -1.26
N LYS A 44 0.06 -13.92 -1.26
CA LYS A 44 0.29 -15.35 -1.52
C LYS A 44 0.31 -16.14 -0.21
N PRO A 45 -0.08 -17.43 -0.22
CA PRO A 45 -0.04 -18.26 0.97
C PRO A 45 1.38 -18.42 1.55
N SER A 46 2.41 -18.37 0.70
CA SER A 46 3.84 -18.39 1.10
C SER A 46 4.36 -17.08 1.68
N ASP A 47 3.56 -16.00 1.69
CA ASP A 47 4.02 -14.71 2.16
C ASP A 47 4.11 -14.64 3.69
N SER A 48 5.01 -13.76 4.14
CA SER A 48 5.21 -13.50 5.57
C SER A 48 3.95 -12.92 6.20
N LEU A 49 3.72 -13.22 7.48
CA LEU A 49 2.59 -12.66 8.23
C LEU A 49 2.61 -11.13 8.25
N VAL A 50 3.79 -10.52 8.28
CA VAL A 50 3.96 -9.07 8.21
C VAL A 50 3.50 -8.53 6.86
N TRP A 51 3.89 -9.18 5.76
CA TRP A 51 3.44 -8.78 4.42
C TRP A 51 1.93 -8.91 4.25
N LYS A 52 1.35 -10.01 4.74
CA LYS A 52 -0.11 -10.19 4.76
C LYS A 52 -0.81 -9.12 5.60
N GLY A 53 -0.22 -8.71 6.71
CA GLY A 53 -0.71 -7.59 7.53
C GLY A 53 -0.63 -6.23 6.82
N ILE A 54 0.44 -5.98 6.06
CA ILE A 54 0.59 -4.76 5.24
C ILE A 54 -0.46 -4.74 4.12
N LEU A 55 -0.70 -5.88 3.46
CA LEU A 55 -1.72 -5.99 2.42
C LEU A 55 -3.14 -5.88 2.99
N SER A 56 -3.41 -6.40 4.19
CA SER A 56 -4.75 -6.34 4.80
C SER A 56 -5.17 -4.93 5.21
N VAL A 57 -4.20 -4.04 5.48
CA VAL A 57 -4.48 -2.62 5.72
C VAL A 57 -4.41 -1.78 4.45
N LYS A 58 -4.02 -2.35 3.30
CA LYS A 58 -3.97 -1.56 2.04
C LYS A 58 -5.36 -1.03 1.69
N ASP A 59 -6.41 -1.84 1.85
CA ASP A 59 -7.79 -1.44 1.55
C ASP A 59 -8.28 -0.38 2.54
N LEU A 60 -7.84 -0.47 3.80
CA LEU A 60 -8.13 0.54 4.83
C LEU A 60 -7.43 1.87 4.50
N VAL A 61 -6.15 1.80 4.10
CA VAL A 61 -5.43 2.98 3.61
C VAL A 61 -6.11 3.54 2.37
N LEU A 62 -6.47 2.75 1.36
CA LEU A 62 -7.20 3.24 0.18
C LEU A 62 -8.53 3.93 0.52
N ARG A 63 -9.24 3.42 1.52
CA ARG A 63 -10.56 3.94 1.91
C ARG A 63 -10.48 5.22 2.73
N ASP A 64 -9.55 5.27 3.68
CA ASP A 64 -9.44 6.36 4.66
C ASP A 64 -8.37 7.39 4.30
N SER A 65 -7.44 7.07 3.39
CA SER A 65 -6.53 8.07 2.82
C SER A 65 -7.27 8.84 1.75
N CYS A 66 -7.69 10.06 2.08
CA CYS A 66 -7.90 11.09 1.08
C CYS A 66 -6.58 11.20 0.31
N PHE A 67 -6.57 10.76 -0.96
CA PHE A 67 -5.43 10.88 -1.85
C PHE A 67 -4.92 12.33 -1.81
N LEU A 68 -3.78 12.56 -1.14
CA LEU A 68 -3.03 13.79 -1.35
C LEU A 68 -2.31 13.58 -2.69
N VAL A 69 -2.92 14.13 -3.74
CA VAL A 69 -2.46 14.07 -5.14
C VAL A 69 -0.96 14.42 -5.21
N GLY A 70 -0.13 13.42 -5.47
CA GLY A 70 1.23 13.61 -5.97
C GLY A 70 1.20 13.51 -7.48
N ASP A 71 1.60 14.60 -8.16
CA ASP A 71 1.62 14.84 -9.61
C ASP A 71 0.46 14.23 -10.43
N GLY A 72 -0.50 15.11 -10.75
CA GLY A 72 -1.74 14.82 -11.47
C GLY A 72 -1.60 14.54 -12.97
N THR A 73 -0.60 13.77 -13.39
CA THR A 73 -0.41 13.40 -14.81
C THR A 73 -1.03 12.05 -15.19
N SER A 74 -1.43 11.22 -14.22
CA SER A 74 -1.92 9.85 -14.49
C SER A 74 -3.20 9.47 -13.75
N ILE A 75 -4.06 10.43 -13.39
CA ILE A 75 -5.32 10.13 -12.70
C ILE A 75 -6.50 10.79 -13.42
N ASP A 76 -7.38 9.94 -13.93
CA ASP A 76 -8.62 10.31 -14.61
C ASP A 76 -9.67 10.71 -13.56
N VAL A 77 -9.79 12.02 -13.33
CA VAL A 77 -10.54 12.68 -12.24
C VAL A 77 -12.01 12.24 -12.14
N TRP A 78 -12.56 11.75 -13.24
CA TRP A 78 -13.98 11.41 -13.40
C TRP A 78 -14.41 10.06 -12.81
N LYS A 79 -13.48 9.15 -12.53
CA LYS A 79 -13.82 7.79 -12.05
C LYS A 79 -13.75 7.60 -10.54
N HIS A 80 -13.27 8.58 -9.80
CA HIS A 80 -13.13 8.47 -8.35
C HIS A 80 -14.24 9.26 -7.64
N PRO A 81 -15.03 8.63 -6.76
CA PRO A 81 -16.08 9.31 -6.03
C PRO A 81 -15.43 10.26 -5.02
N TRP A 82 -15.59 11.55 -5.28
CA TRP A 82 -15.18 12.62 -4.38
C TRP A 82 -16.22 12.75 -3.27
N ILE A 83 -15.99 12.06 -2.16
CA ILE A 83 -16.50 12.36 -0.82
C ILE A 83 -18.03 12.18 -0.61
N LEU A 84 -18.36 11.47 0.47
CA LEU A 84 -19.37 11.92 1.43
C LEU A 84 -18.70 12.03 2.80
#